data_AF-A0A1H9I1M5-F1
#
_entry.id   AF-A0A1H9I1M5-F1
#
_cell.length_a   1.000
_cell.length_b   1.000
_cell.length_c   1.000
_cell.angle_alpha   90.00
_cell.angle_beta   90.00
_cell.angle_gamma   90.00
#
_symmetry.space_group_name_H-M   'P 1'
#
loop_
_entity.id
_entity.type
_entity.pdbx_description
1 polymer ?
#
loop_
_entity_poly.entity_id
_entity_poly.type
_entity_poly.pdbx_seq_one_letter_code
_entity_poly.pdbx_strand_id
1 'polypeptide(L)'
;MGNIVATLCRSCGFKNEFRLGGGRFSYLTNCPVPAINKETLEFENINYFDHKDSGKYLFYSDNDLKGDNYNDKKFSNFDLYFNEEGNYCPSCKAKKLAFRITMYLD
;
A
#
# COMPACT_ATOMS: atom_id res chain seq x y z
N MET A 1 5.74 7.25 -11.87
CA MET A 1 4.49 8.05 -11.87
C MET A 1 3.86 7.83 -10.53
N GLY A 2 3.66 8.90 -9.78
CA GLY A 2 3.06 8.81 -8.46
C GLY A 2 1.55 8.65 -8.59
N ASN A 3 0.92 8.09 -7.57
CA ASN A 3 -0.52 7.96 -7.49
C ASN A 3 -0.96 8.34 -6.08
N ILE A 4 -2.16 8.90 -5.97
CA ILE A 4 -2.89 8.95 -4.70
C ILE A 4 -3.87 7.79 -4.70
N VAL A 5 -3.82 7.00 -3.63
CA VAL A 5 -4.62 5.80 -3.46
C VAL A 5 -5.46 5.93 -2.20
N ALA A 6 -6.77 5.83 -2.36
CA ALA A 6 -7.71 5.74 -1.26
C ALA A 6 -7.94 4.29 -0.87
N THR A 7 -8.19 4.08 0.42
CA THR A 7 -8.47 2.77 1.01
C THR A 7 -9.86 2.72 1.61
N LEU A 8 -10.51 1.57 1.50
CA LEU A 8 -11.76 1.29 2.17
C LEU A 8 -11.81 -0.17 2.61
N CYS A 9 -11.94 -0.42 3.91
CA CYS A 9 -12.19 -1.76 4.42
C CYS A 9 -13.69 -2.07 4.36
N ARG A 10 -14.07 -3.11 3.62
CA ARG A 10 -15.47 -3.53 3.52
C ARG A 10 -16.02 -4.16 4.82
N SER A 11 -15.14 -4.57 5.75
CA SER A 11 -15.55 -5.22 7.00
C SER A 11 -15.81 -4.24 8.13
N CYS A 12 -14.99 -3.21 8.30
CA CYS A 12 -15.10 -2.25 9.42
C CYS A 12 -15.27 -0.80 8.99
N GLY A 13 -15.26 -0.49 7.68
CA GLY A 13 -15.40 0.88 7.18
C GLY A 13 -14.15 1.74 7.35
N PHE A 14 -13.01 1.19 7.78
CA PHE A 14 -11.74 1.91 7.84
C PHE A 14 -11.40 2.56 6.50
N LYS A 15 -11.01 3.84 6.55
CA LYS A 15 -10.64 4.65 5.39
C LYS A 15 -9.32 5.35 5.68
N ASN A 16 -8.48 5.42 4.67
CA ASN A 16 -7.24 6.19 4.69
C ASN A 16 -6.83 6.53 3.26
N GLU A 17 -5.91 7.46 3.09
CA GLU A 17 -5.32 7.83 1.80
C GLU A 17 -3.80 7.82 1.90
N PHE A 18 -3.13 7.38 0.83
CA PHE A 18 -1.67 7.35 0.78
C PHE A 18 -1.15 7.63 -0.62
N ARG A 19 0.12 8.04 -0.69
CA ARG A 19 0.86 8.20 -1.93
C ARG A 19 1.54 6.88 -2.29
N LEU A 20 1.48 6.54 -3.56
CA LEU A 20 2.11 5.36 -4.14
C LEU A 20 3.03 5.75 -5.29
N GLY A 21 4.32 5.49 -5.13
CA GLY A 21 5.32 5.75 -6.15
C GLY A 21 5.77 7.20 -6.23
N GLY A 22 6.96 7.40 -6.79
CA GLY A 22 7.57 8.71 -6.98
C GLY A 22 7.09 9.43 -8.23
N GLY A 23 7.10 10.76 -8.16
CA GLY A 23 6.96 11.63 -9.33
C GLY A 23 8.10 11.45 -10.33
N ARG A 24 7.92 11.92 -11.56
CA ARG A 24 8.86 11.70 -12.67
C ARG A 24 10.32 12.10 -12.39
N PHE A 25 10.55 13.07 -11.51
CA PHE A 25 11.89 13.58 -11.21
C PHE A 25 12.59 12.92 -10.01
N SER A 26 11.86 12.18 -9.17
CA SER A 26 12.39 11.63 -7.91
C SER A 26 12.15 10.13 -7.75
N TYR A 27 11.67 9.44 -8.78
CA TYR A 27 11.26 8.04 -8.67
C TYR A 27 12.38 7.05 -8.30
N LEU A 28 13.65 7.44 -8.45
CA LEU A 28 14.81 6.62 -8.08
C LEU A 28 15.17 6.71 -6.60
N THR A 29 14.76 7.78 -5.92
CA THR A 29 15.13 8.07 -4.52
C THR A 29 13.93 8.19 -3.60
N ASN A 30 12.75 8.51 -4.14
CA ASN A 30 11.53 8.70 -3.39
C ASN A 30 10.42 7.81 -3.98
N CYS A 31 10.10 6.74 -3.27
CA CYS A 31 9.04 5.81 -3.62
C CYS A 31 8.13 5.59 -2.40
N PRO A 32 7.18 6.52 -2.15
CA PRO A 32 6.23 6.35 -1.06
C PRO A 32 5.37 5.12 -1.33
N VAL A 33 5.23 4.25 -0.33
CA VAL A 33 4.41 3.04 -0.38
C VAL A 33 3.66 2.86 0.93
N PRO A 34 2.49 2.19 0.91
CA PRO A 34 1.78 1.83 2.12
C PRO A 34 2.49 0.66 2.82
N ALA A 35 2.64 0.75 4.14
CA ALA A 35 3.21 -0.30 4.97
C ALA A 35 2.54 -0.36 6.35
N ILE A 36 2.72 -1.47 7.05
CA ILE A 36 2.38 -1.63 8.47
C ILE A 36 3.68 -1.62 9.28
N ASN A 37 3.75 -0.76 10.27
CA ASN A 37 4.84 -0.78 11.25
C ASN A 37 4.68 -2.00 12.18
N LYS A 38 5.72 -2.82 12.32
CA LYS A 38 5.64 -4.04 13.15
C LYS A 38 5.58 -3.74 14.65
N GLU A 39 6.10 -2.60 15.09
CA GLU A 39 6.13 -2.22 16.50
C GLU A 39 4.80 -1.60 16.94
N THR A 40 4.28 -0.63 16.18
CA THR A 40 3.04 0.07 16.53
C THR A 40 1.78 -0.61 15.96
N LEU A 41 1.94 -1.49 14.96
CA LEU A 41 0.85 -2.10 14.18
C LEU A 41 0.00 -1.09 13.41
N GLU A 42 0.52 0.13 13.21
CA GLU A 42 -0.17 1.22 12.53
C GLU A 42 0.13 1.25 11.04
N PHE A 43 -0.80 1.84 10.30
CA PHE A 43 -0.65 2.09 8.87
C PHE A 43 0.19 3.33 8.63
N GLU A 44 1.25 3.20 7.84
CA GLU A 44 2.15 4.30 7.54
C GLU A 44 2.43 4.39 6.02
N ASN A 45 2.71 5.61 5.55
CA ASN A 45 3.14 5.86 4.19
C ASN A 45 4.62 6.27 4.19
N ILE A 46 5.49 5.31 3.87
CA ILE A 46 6.94 5.43 4.02
C ILE A 46 7.65 5.30 2.67
N ASN A 47 8.89 5.76 2.57
CA ASN A 47 9.70 5.57 1.38
C ASN A 47 10.27 4.15 1.32
N TYR A 48 9.94 3.40 0.26
CA TYR A 48 10.41 2.03 0.06
C TYR A 48 11.93 1.92 0.05
N PHE A 49 12.63 2.83 -0.64
CA PHE A 49 14.08 2.73 -0.79
C PHE A 49 14.84 2.89 0.53
N ASP A 50 14.30 3.68 1.46
CA ASP A 50 14.91 3.93 2.77
C ASP A 50 14.66 2.75 3.74
N HIS A 51 13.63 1.94 3.49
CA HIS A 51 13.11 0.99 4.48
C HIS A 51 13.04 -0.46 4.03
N LYS A 52 13.29 -0.78 2.75
CA LYS A 52 13.19 -2.15 2.21
C LYS A 52 14.02 -3.18 3.00
N ASP A 53 15.20 -2.79 3.50
CA ASP A 53 16.13 -3.66 4.24
C ASP A 53 16.06 -3.44 5.77
N SER A 54 15.18 -2.55 6.24
CA SER A 54 15.12 -2.19 7.66
C SER A 54 14.49 -3.26 8.55
N GLY A 55 13.69 -4.16 7.97
CA GLY A 55 12.93 -5.18 8.71
C GLY A 55 11.81 -4.65 9.61
N LYS A 56 11.68 -3.33 9.78
CA LYS A 56 10.72 -2.66 10.68
C LYS A 56 9.29 -2.66 10.16
N TYR A 57 9.11 -2.78 8.86
CA TYR A 57 7.82 -2.64 8.19
C TYR A 57 7.42 -3.90 7.43
N LEU A 58 6.12 -4.10 7.29
CA LEU A 58 5.51 -5.05 6.36
C LEU A 58 4.88 -4.26 5.22
N PHE A 59 5.28 -4.54 3.98
CA PHE A 59 4.77 -3.78 2.84
C PHE A 59 3.53 -4.45 2.27
N TYR A 60 2.59 -3.65 1.76
CA TYR A 60 1.41 -4.20 1.07
C TYR A 60 1.75 -4.82 -0.30
N SER A 61 2.99 -4.66 -0.77
CA SER A 61 3.54 -5.42 -1.88
C SER A 61 3.92 -6.86 -1.51
N ASP A 62 4.03 -7.18 -0.23
CA ASP A 62 4.45 -8.49 0.25
C ASP A 62 3.25 -9.45 0.36
N ASN A 63 3.51 -10.75 0.29
CA ASN A 63 2.46 -11.77 0.31
C ASN A 63 1.75 -11.86 1.68
N ASP A 64 2.42 -11.49 2.77
CA ASP A 64 1.87 -11.53 4.13
C ASP A 64 0.59 -10.69 4.27
N LEU A 65 0.61 -9.49 3.70
CA LEU A 65 -0.50 -8.54 3.76
C LEU A 65 -1.53 -8.72 2.64
N LYS A 66 -1.27 -9.61 1.69
CA LYS A 66 -2.18 -9.94 0.59
C LYS A 66 -3.08 -11.11 0.96
N GLY A 67 -4.34 -11.04 0.54
CA GLY A 67 -5.32 -12.12 0.62
C GLY A 67 -5.94 -12.40 -0.74
N ASP A 68 -7.14 -12.96 -0.73
CA ASP A 68 -7.89 -13.25 -1.94
C ASP A 68 -8.25 -11.97 -2.67
N ASN A 69 -7.59 -11.75 -3.80
CA ASN A 69 -7.85 -10.61 -4.67
C ASN A 69 -9.06 -10.90 -5.55
N TYR A 70 -10.28 -10.79 -5.00
CA TYR A 70 -11.53 -11.22 -5.64
C TYR A 70 -11.81 -10.67 -7.05
N ASN A 71 -11.14 -9.59 -7.45
CA ASN A 71 -11.32 -8.99 -8.78
C ASN A 71 -10.16 -9.27 -9.75
N ASP A 72 -9.13 -10.01 -9.31
CA ASP A 72 -7.87 -10.28 -10.01
C ASP A 72 -7.10 -9.04 -10.50
N LYS A 73 -7.51 -7.83 -10.09
CA LYS A 73 -6.87 -6.58 -10.48
C LYS A 73 -5.76 -6.21 -9.52
N LYS A 74 -4.63 -5.84 -10.09
CA LYS A 74 -3.45 -5.38 -9.37
C LYS A 74 -2.96 -4.12 -10.06
N PHE A 75 -2.37 -3.23 -9.29
CA PHE A 75 -1.56 -2.15 -9.85
C PHE A 75 -0.12 -2.36 -9.43
N SER A 76 0.80 -1.98 -10.31
CA SER A 76 2.23 -2.04 -10.07
C SER A 76 2.81 -0.64 -9.94
N ASN A 77 3.88 -0.55 -9.17
CA ASN A 77 4.76 0.61 -9.14
C ASN A 77 6.19 0.09 -9.13
N PHE A 78 6.86 0.16 -10.29
CA PHE A 78 8.11 -0.53 -10.57
C PHE A 78 7.95 -2.04 -10.35
N ASP A 79 8.82 -2.64 -9.52
CA ASP A 79 8.82 -4.07 -9.21
C ASP A 79 7.85 -4.44 -8.08
N LEU A 80 7.09 -3.46 -7.54
CA LEU A 80 6.13 -3.67 -6.47
C LEU A 80 4.72 -3.84 -7.03
N TYR A 81 4.02 -4.87 -6.54
CA TYR A 81 2.67 -5.22 -6.99
C TYR A 81 1.69 -5.15 -5.82
N PHE A 82 0.56 -4.49 -6.00
CA PHE A 82 -0.45 -4.31 -4.97
C PHE A 82 -1.79 -4.83 -5.45
N ASN A 83 -2.51 -5.55 -4.60
CA ASN A 83 -3.86 -5.99 -4.93
C ASN A 83 -4.82 -4.81 -4.81
N GLU A 84 -5.82 -4.72 -5.69
CA GLU A 84 -6.91 -3.77 -5.50
C GLU A 84 -7.87 -4.20 -4.39
N GLU A 85 -7.97 -5.50 -4.10
CA GLU A 85 -8.88 -6.07 -3.12
C GLU A 85 -8.17 -7.09 -2.23
N GLY A 86 -8.80 -7.42 -1.11
CA GLY A 86 -8.32 -8.50 -0.25
C GLY A 86 -7.03 -8.19 0.50
N ASN A 87 -6.67 -6.92 0.67
CA ASN A 87 -5.51 -6.54 1.47
C ASN A 87 -5.85 -6.58 2.98
N TYR A 88 -4.83 -6.77 3.80
CA TYR A 88 -4.95 -6.73 5.26
C TYR A 88 -5.40 -5.35 5.76
N CYS A 89 -6.42 -5.32 6.60
CA CYS A 89 -6.86 -4.10 7.27
C CYS A 89 -6.30 -4.05 8.71
N PRO A 90 -5.52 -3.03 9.09
CA PRO A 90 -4.95 -2.94 10.44
C PRO A 90 -6.03 -2.73 11.51
N SER A 91 -7.10 -2.01 11.18
CA SER A 91 -8.19 -1.72 12.11
C SER A 91 -8.98 -2.96 12.56
N CYS A 92 -9.34 -3.87 11.65
CA CYS A 92 -10.16 -5.05 11.97
C CYS A 92 -9.45 -6.39 11.74
N LYS A 93 -8.18 -6.36 11.35
CA LYS A 93 -7.30 -7.52 11.08
C LYS A 93 -7.80 -8.48 9.99
N ALA A 94 -8.83 -8.08 9.23
CA ALA A 94 -9.39 -8.86 8.14
C ALA A 94 -8.74 -8.49 6.79
N LYS A 95 -8.59 -9.48 5.90
CA LYS A 95 -8.11 -9.29 4.53
C LYS A 95 -9.24 -8.81 3.60
N LYS A 96 -9.78 -7.62 3.89
CA LYS A 96 -10.93 -7.00 3.21
C LYS A 96 -10.72 -5.52 2.88
N LEU A 97 -9.47 -5.04 2.94
CA LEU A 97 -9.09 -3.67 2.58
C LEU A 97 -8.94 -3.57 1.06
N ALA A 98 -9.69 -2.64 0.48
CA ALA A 98 -9.65 -2.34 -0.94
C ALA A 98 -8.82 -1.07 -1.19
N PHE A 99 -8.05 -1.06 -2.27
CA PHE A 99 -7.27 0.08 -2.73
C PHE A 99 -7.83 0.59 -4.06
N ARG A 100 -7.94 1.91 -4.21
CA ARG A 100 -8.40 2.57 -5.43
C ARG A 100 -7.55 3.78 -5.72
N ILE A 101 -6.96 3.83 -6.91
CA ILE A 101 -6.27 5.04 -7.38
C ILE A 101 -7.32 6.12 -7.59
N THR A 102 -7.15 7.26 -6.94
CA THR A 102 -8.04 8.42 -7.03
C THR A 102 -7.44 9.54 -7.88
N MET A 103 -6.11 9.62 -7.95
CA MET A 103 -5.40 10.65 -8.72
C MET A 103 -4.04 10.14 -9.20
N TYR A 104 -3.65 10.54 -10.41
CA TYR A 104 -2.32 10.34 -10.95
C TYR A 104 -1.48 11.60 -10.72
N LEU A 105 -0.24 11.44 -10.27
CA LEU A 105 0.72 12.51 -10.05
C LEU A 105 1.79 12.47 -11.14
N ASP A 106 2.00 13.62 -11.79
CA ASP A 106 3.08 13.86 -12.76
C ASP A 106 4.48 13.89 -12.10
#